data_AF-A0AAP0BH13-F1
#
_entry.id   AF-A0AAP0BH13-F1
#
_cell.length_a   1.000
_cell.length_b   1.000
_cell.length_c   1.000
_cell.angle_alpha   90.00
_cell.angle_beta   90.00
_cell.angle_gamma   90.00
#
_symmetry.space_group_name_H-M   'P 1'
#
loop_
_entity.id
_entity.type
_entity.pdbx_description
1 polymer ?
#
loop_
_entity_poly.entity_id
_entity_poly.type
_entity_poly.pdbx_seq_one_letter_code
_entity_poly.pdbx_strand_id
1 'polypeptide(L)'
;MLLNFLPFSDPPNTFNRSYQYNHKLLTSRGVPFYVKSSNFEQEYPYQSPKRVELEAGIEKEYVGLLAQNCRHELQRQQWGFQHQTPHCDMLRKFQEGEAA
;
A
#
# COMPACT_ATOMS: atom_id res chain seq x y z
N MET A 1 -30.70 0.87 -21.49
CA MET A 1 -29.40 1.26 -20.89
C MET A 1 -28.53 0.02 -20.81
N LEU A 2 -27.49 -0.09 -21.65
CA LEU A 2 -26.49 -1.15 -21.58
C LEU A 2 -25.32 -0.62 -20.76
N LEU A 3 -25.16 -1.12 -19.53
CA LEU A 3 -23.98 -0.86 -18.72
C LEU A 3 -22.84 -1.69 -19.32
N ASN A 4 -21.93 -1.04 -20.05
CA ASN A 4 -20.67 -1.65 -20.42
C ASN A 4 -19.87 -1.87 -19.12
N PHE A 5 -19.90 -3.10 -18.61
CA PHE A 5 -18.97 -3.52 -17.57
C PHE A 5 -17.57 -3.52 -18.19
N LEU A 6 -16.80 -2.46 -17.94
CA LEU A 6 -15.35 -2.53 -18.09
C LEU A 6 -14.91 -3.74 -17.24
N PRO A 7 -14.20 -4.73 -17.81
CA PRO A 7 -13.64 -5.78 -16.99
C PRO A 7 -12.64 -5.10 -16.04
N PHE A 8 -13.02 -4.95 -14.78
CA PHE A 8 -12.11 -4.50 -13.74
C PHE A 8 -11.07 -5.61 -13.63
N SER A 9 -9.96 -5.45 -14.36
CA SER A 9 -8.82 -6.34 -14.20
C SER A 9 -8.39 -6.21 -12.75
N ASP A 10 -8.42 -7.34 -12.05
CA ASP A 10 -7.97 -7.39 -10.68
C ASP A 10 -6.58 -6.75 -10.54
N PRO A 11 -6.37 -5.88 -9.54
CA PRO A 11 -5.08 -5.21 -9.38
C PRO A 11 -3.97 -6.24 -9.13
N PRO A 12 -2.72 -5.95 -9.53
CA PRO A 12 -1.60 -6.87 -9.31
C PRO A 12 -1.25 -7.04 -7.82
N ASN A 13 -1.68 -6.12 -6.96
CA ASN A 13 -1.40 -6.12 -5.52
C ASN A 13 -2.55 -5.49 -4.70
N THR A 14 -2.52 -5.71 -3.38
CA THR A 14 -3.36 -5.02 -2.39
C THR A 14 -2.57 -4.75 -1.09
N PHE A 15 -2.97 -3.74 -0.29
CA PHE A 15 -2.41 -3.54 1.06
C PHE A 15 -3.00 -4.48 2.12
N ASN A 16 -4.20 -5.00 1.88
CA ASN A 16 -4.91 -5.87 2.79
C ASN A 16 -4.89 -7.31 2.31
N ARG A 17 -4.65 -8.24 3.24
CA ARG A 17 -4.76 -9.67 2.99
C ARG A 17 -6.20 -10.03 2.66
N SER A 18 -6.39 -10.86 1.65
CA SER A 18 -7.67 -11.53 1.38
C SER A 18 -7.43 -13.00 1.03
N TYR A 19 -8.50 -13.76 0.78
CA TYR A 19 -8.37 -15.14 0.31
C TYR A 19 -7.56 -15.24 -1.00
N GLN A 20 -7.80 -14.30 -1.91
CA GLN A 20 -7.10 -14.23 -3.20
C GLN A 20 -5.73 -13.57 -3.11
N TYR A 21 -5.54 -12.61 -2.20
CA TYR A 21 -4.28 -11.88 -2.00
C TYR A 21 -3.68 -12.25 -0.64
N ASN A 22 -3.03 -13.41 -0.59
CA ASN A 22 -2.51 -14.00 0.65
C ASN A 22 -0.98 -14.08 0.71
N HIS A 23 -0.27 -13.79 -0.40
CA HIS A 23 1.19 -13.79 -0.43
C HIS A 23 1.73 -12.40 -0.10
N LYS A 24 2.25 -12.24 1.12
CA LYS A 24 2.85 -10.98 1.57
C LYS A 24 4.26 -10.81 0.99
N LEU A 25 4.52 -9.65 0.43
CA LEU A 25 5.82 -9.18 -0.05
C LEU A 25 6.09 -7.78 0.53
N LEU A 26 7.35 -7.34 0.40
CA LEU A 26 7.78 -5.99 0.78
C LEU A 26 8.33 -5.29 -0.46
N THR A 27 8.08 -3.99 -0.58
CA THR A 27 8.79 -3.17 -1.57
C THR A 27 10.25 -2.99 -1.15
N SER A 28 11.08 -2.43 -2.04
CA SER A 28 12.46 -2.05 -1.72
C SER A 28 12.57 -1.13 -0.49
N ARG A 29 11.54 -0.33 -0.17
CA ARG A 29 11.46 0.50 1.04
C ARG A 29 10.65 -0.10 2.19
N GLY A 30 10.36 -1.40 2.13
CA GLY A 30 9.71 -2.13 3.22
C GLY A 30 8.19 -2.02 3.28
N VAL A 31 7.53 -1.41 2.28
CA VAL A 31 6.06 -1.31 2.30
C VAL A 31 5.45 -2.69 2.09
N PRO A 32 4.57 -3.17 2.99
CA PRO A 32 3.93 -4.46 2.84
C PRO A 32 2.82 -4.43 1.80
N PHE A 33 2.81 -5.41 0.90
CA PHE A 33 1.73 -5.64 -0.06
C PHE A 33 1.45 -7.13 -0.24
N TYR A 34 0.26 -7.47 -0.73
CA TYR A 34 -0.20 -8.84 -0.95
C TYR A 34 -0.46 -9.09 -2.42
N VAL A 35 -0.10 -10.28 -2.90
CA VAL A 35 -0.30 -10.73 -4.28
C VAL A 35 -0.99 -12.08 -4.32
N LYS A 36 -1.43 -12.48 -5.53
CA LYS A 36 -2.25 -13.67 -5.77
C LYS A 36 -1.56 -15.05 -5.79
N SER A 37 -0.24 -15.14 -5.60
CA SER A 37 0.57 -16.38 -5.65
C SER A 37 1.03 -16.88 -7.00
N SER A 38 0.17 -17.07 -8.00
CA SER A 38 0.43 -18.12 -9.00
C SER A 38 1.68 -17.92 -9.88
N ASN A 39 2.08 -16.68 -10.15
CA ASN A 39 3.15 -16.38 -11.10
C ASN A 39 3.75 -14.97 -10.91
N PHE A 40 3.50 -14.32 -9.76
CA PHE A 40 3.88 -12.92 -9.55
C PHE A 40 5.39 -12.68 -9.72
N GLU A 41 6.24 -13.52 -9.13
CA GLU A 41 7.70 -13.40 -9.25
C GLU A 41 8.22 -13.72 -10.67
N GLN A 42 7.43 -14.40 -11.51
CA GLN A 42 7.76 -14.62 -12.93
C GLN A 42 7.38 -13.38 -13.77
N GLU A 43 6.23 -12.76 -13.47
CA GLU A 43 5.74 -11.58 -14.19
C GLU A 43 6.40 -10.26 -13.75
N TYR A 44 6.84 -10.20 -12.49
CA TYR A 44 7.51 -9.07 -11.85
C TYR A 44 8.77 -9.55 -11.09
N PRO A 45 9.80 -10.05 -11.79
CA PRO A 45 11.03 -10.49 -11.15
C PRO A 45 11.63 -9.38 -10.29
N TYR A 46 12.21 -9.76 -9.15
CA TYR A 46 12.85 -8.83 -8.23
C TYR A 46 13.85 -7.90 -8.97
N GLN A 47 13.79 -6.60 -8.67
CA GLN A 47 14.60 -5.55 -9.30
C GLN A 47 14.45 -5.38 -10.83
N SER A 48 13.54 -6.10 -11.48
CA SER A 48 13.22 -5.82 -12.89
C SER A 48 12.61 -4.40 -13.02
N PRO A 49 12.76 -3.73 -14.18
CA PRO A 49 12.17 -2.41 -14.40
C PRO A 49 10.67 -2.37 -14.10
N LYS A 50 9.95 -3.43 -14.49
CA LYS A 50 8.51 -3.59 -14.24
C LYS A 50 8.18 -3.73 -12.74
N ARG A 51 9.02 -4.44 -11.98
CA ARG A 51 8.89 -4.54 -10.53
C ARG A 51 9.17 -3.21 -9.84
N VAL A 52 10.20 -2.48 -10.27
CA VAL A 52 10.55 -1.16 -9.73
C VAL A 52 9.43 -0.15 -9.97
N GLU A 53 8.86 -0.13 -11.17
CA GLU A 53 7.72 0.75 -11.50
C GLU A 53 6.48 0.40 -10.65
N LEU A 54 6.17 -0.89 -10.51
CA LEU A 54 5.07 -1.35 -9.66
C LEU A 54 5.27 -0.92 -8.21
N GLU A 55 6.44 -1.19 -7.63
CA GLU A 55 6.76 -0.84 -6.24
C GLU A 55 6.74 0.67 -6.01
N ALA A 56 7.22 1.48 -6.95
CA ALA A 56 7.13 2.94 -6.86
C ALA A 56 5.67 3.42 -6.81
N GLY A 57 4.78 2.77 -7.57
CA GLY A 57 3.33 3.00 -7.49
C GLY A 57 2.75 2.64 -6.13
N ILE A 58 3.07 1.45 -5.61
CA ILE A 58 2.65 0.97 -4.29
C ILE A 58 3.10 1.94 -3.20
N GLU A 59 4.36 2.37 -3.23
CA GLU A 59 4.92 3.27 -2.23
C GLU A 59 4.26 4.65 -2.26
N LYS A 60 3.93 5.16 -3.45
CA LYS A 60 3.18 6.42 -3.59
C LYS A 60 1.77 6.31 -3.03
N GLU A 61 1.07 5.20 -3.30
CA GLU A 61 -0.27 4.95 -2.76
C GLU A 61 -0.24 4.79 -1.24
N TYR A 62 0.78 4.09 -0.71
CA TYR A 62 1.00 3.93 0.72
C TYR A 62 1.16 5.27 1.44
N VAL A 63 1.97 6.19 0.88
CA VAL A 63 2.09 7.57 1.40
C VAL A 63 0.75 8.29 1.40
N GLY A 64 -0.04 8.14 0.33
CA GLY A 64 -1.38 8.71 0.25
C GLY A 64 -2.31 8.21 1.35
N LEU A 65 -2.33 6.89 1.57
CA LEU A 65 -3.12 6.24 2.61
C LEU A 65 -2.70 6.71 4.02
N LEU A 66 -1.39 6.71 4.30
CA LEU A 66 -0.87 7.19 5.57
C LEU A 66 -1.19 8.67 5.81
N ALA A 67 -1.05 9.51 4.80
CA ALA A 67 -1.37 10.94 4.90
C ALA A 67 -2.86 11.17 5.18
N GLN A 68 -3.74 10.42 4.53
CA GLN A 68 -5.17 10.48 4.80
C GLN A 68 -5.48 10.05 6.26
N ASN A 69 -4.96 8.91 6.69
CA ASN A 69 -5.21 8.41 8.03
C ASN A 69 -4.61 9.31 9.11
N CYS A 70 -3.40 9.84 8.88
CA CYS A 70 -2.76 10.81 9.77
C CYS A 70 -3.64 12.07 9.96
N ARG A 71 -4.23 12.61 8.88
CA ARG A 71 -5.17 13.74 8.99
C ARG A 71 -6.38 13.40 9.88
N HIS A 72 -6.92 12.19 9.74
CA HIS A 72 -8.03 11.74 10.60
C HIS A 72 -7.61 11.59 12.06
N GLU A 73 -6.40 11.10 12.33
CA GLU A 73 -5.86 10.98 13.69
C GLU A 73 -5.68 12.35 14.34
N LEU A 74 -5.05 13.30 13.64
CA LEU A 74 -4.88 14.67 14.11
C LEU A 74 -6.22 15.35 14.37
N GLN A 75 -7.21 15.13 13.52
CA GLN A 75 -8.56 15.62 13.74
C GLN A 75 -9.13 15.05 15.05
N ARG A 76 -9.00 13.75 15.33
CA ARG A 76 -9.51 13.14 16.59
C ARG A 76 -8.74 13.60 17.83
N GLN A 77 -7.43 13.84 17.70
CA GLN A 77 -6.58 14.32 18.79
C GLN A 77 -7.01 15.70 19.30
N GLN A 78 -7.48 16.57 18.41
CA GLN A 78 -7.97 17.92 18.78
C GLN A 78 -9.16 17.89 19.76
N TRP A 79 -9.94 16.81 19.77
CA TRP A 79 -11.08 16.64 20.68
C TRP A 79 -10.72 15.85 21.96
N GLY A 80 -9.44 15.50 22.15
CA GLY A 80 -8.97 14.73 23.29
C GLY A 80 -9.32 13.25 23.27
N PHE A 81 -9.87 12.72 22.17
CA PHE A 81 -10.30 11.32 22.09
C PHE A 81 -9.14 10.32 21.92
N GLN A 82 -8.00 10.76 21.38
CA GLN A 82 -6.87 9.88 21.08
C GLN A 82 -5.55 10.63 21.20
N HIS A 83 -4.56 10.04 21.88
CA HIS A 83 -3.22 10.60 22.02
C HIS A 83 -2.22 10.05 21.01
N GLN A 84 -2.48 8.85 20.49
CA GLN A 84 -1.59 8.16 19.55
C GLN A 84 -1.99 8.50 18.11
N THR A 85 -0.98 8.75 17.28
CA THR A 85 -1.11 9.04 15.85
C THR A 85 -0.26 8.04 15.03
N PRO A 86 -0.55 6.73 15.13
CA PRO A 86 0.31 5.71 14.53
C PRO A 86 0.51 5.88 13.02
N HIS A 87 -0.49 6.36 12.28
CA HIS A 87 -0.32 6.61 10.85
C HIS A 87 0.52 7.85 10.56
N CYS A 88 0.45 8.89 11.40
CA CYS A 88 1.40 10.00 11.33
C CYS A 88 2.84 9.55 11.62
N ASP A 89 3.03 8.69 12.63
CA ASP A 89 4.35 8.14 12.96
C ASP A 89 4.91 7.28 11.82
N MET A 90 4.10 6.40 11.24
CA MET A 90 4.49 5.61 10.06
C MET A 90 4.83 6.51 8.86
N LEU A 91 4.04 7.55 8.61
CA LEU A 91 4.30 8.49 7.51
C LEU A 91 5.66 9.18 7.67
N ARG A 92 5.94 9.65 8.89
CA ARG A 92 7.19 10.32 9.22
C ARG A 92 8.39 9.40 9.01
N LYS A 93 8.35 8.18 9.57
CA LYS A 93 9.42 7.17 9.41
C LYS A 93 9.69 6.87 7.93
N PHE A 94 8.63 6.69 7.16
CA PHE A 94 8.75 6.40 5.73
C PHE A 94 9.38 7.57 4.93
N GLN A 95 9.08 8.82 5.32
CA GLN A 95 9.69 10.01 4.74
C GLN A 95 11.15 10.20 5.17
N GLU A 96 11.51 9.79 6.39
CA GLU A 96 12.87 9.80 6.94
C GLU A 96 13.76 8.69 6.32
N GLY A 97 13.18 7.81 5.50
CA GLY A 97 13.89 6.71 4.85
C GLY A 97 14.05 5.47 5.74
N GLU A 98 13.35 5.42 6.86
CA GLU A 98 13.23 4.20 7.66
C GLU A 98 12.32 3.21 6.93
N ALA A 99 12.63 1.92 7.05
CA ALA A 99 11.74 0.88 6.54
C ALA A 99 10.37 0.98 7.23
N ALA A 100 9.31 0.85 6.44
CA ALA A 100 7.92 0.86 6.91
C ALA A 100 7.59 -0.35 7.80
#